data_AF-A0A931RT12-F1
#
_entry.id   AF-A0A931RT12-F1
#
_cell.length_a   1.000
_cell.length_b   1.000
_cell.length_c   1.000
_cell.angle_alpha   90.00
_cell.angle_beta   90.00
_cell.angle_gamma   90.00
#
_symmetry.space_group_name_H-M   'P 1'
#
loop_
_entity.id
_entity.type
_entity.pdbx_description
1 polymer ?
#
loop_
_entity_poly.entity_id
_entity_poly.type
_entity_poly.pdbx_seq_one_letter_code
_entity_poly.pdbx_strand_id
1 'polypeptide(L)'
;MSEIKNPEQSEKTSTISKFIGDSPEQNRKMRELLEARFKSGYLEPAEREKTEEEKKFLKDINEKMAVFIRRYGGDPIEISANLIKFIDWSKLSPDQAQLFATKFKDGFFSLDGQRIVIFKGTNPAYPNRVGLANLVGHELIHANSFQSLIVNPDTDLSSRHERIGLSIANEGPDIFQDLNEAITAELNIRFHNEFLKDIEFTVEEFRKLKKLTEDIQTRAKDPSKFSDIASVHQIPLPDKSTRVTISPFEYAQQRLQFNKIIDKINELNPDMFGDREEIFNIFARAMLTGEVKQLTELVENTFGRGTFKKLASTLDIFEDAKN
;
A
#
# COMPACT_ATOMS: atom_id res chain seq x y z
N MET A 1 19.08 20.32 -12.21
CA MET A 1 18.78 19.23 -11.27
C MET A 1 20.02 19.04 -10.41
N SER A 2 20.00 19.55 -9.18
CA SER A 2 21.09 19.39 -8.22
C SER A 2 21.10 17.94 -7.71
N GLU A 3 22.24 17.26 -7.79
CA GLU A 3 22.46 15.96 -7.16
C GLU A 3 22.15 16.07 -5.67
N ILE A 4 21.07 15.41 -5.25
CA ILE A 4 20.79 15.19 -3.83
C ILE A 4 21.84 14.18 -3.38
N LYS A 5 22.91 14.66 -2.74
CA LYS A 5 23.86 13.79 -2.03
C LYS A 5 23.08 13.04 -0.95
N ASN A 6 22.94 11.73 -1.13
CA ASN A 6 22.40 10.83 -0.12
C ASN A 6 23.36 10.89 1.09
N PRO A 7 22.97 11.44 2.25
CA PRO A 7 23.69 11.14 3.47
C PRO A 7 23.68 9.63 3.64
N GLU A 8 24.79 9.04 4.10
CA GLU A 8 24.86 7.63 4.51
C GLU A 8 23.80 7.39 5.58
N GLN A 9 22.58 7.05 5.15
CA GLN A 9 21.51 6.65 6.03
C GLN A 9 21.78 5.21 6.42
N SER A 10 21.82 4.98 7.73
CA SER A 10 21.85 3.63 8.29
C SER A 10 20.70 2.83 7.68
N GLU A 11 21.03 1.67 7.11
CA GLU A 11 20.06 0.72 6.57
C GLU A 11 19.03 0.36 7.64
N LYS A 12 17.74 0.56 7.35
CA LYS A 12 16.67 0.18 8.27
C LYS A 12 16.66 -1.33 8.48
N THR A 13 16.71 -1.74 9.74
CA THR A 13 16.71 -3.15 10.14
C THR A 13 15.31 -3.69 10.47
N SER A 14 14.29 -2.84 10.43
CA SER A 14 12.90 -3.18 10.73
C SER A 14 11.92 -2.16 10.16
N THR A 15 10.71 -2.61 9.84
CA THR A 15 9.60 -1.73 9.40
C THR A 15 9.01 -0.90 10.56
N ILE A 16 9.28 -1.26 11.83
CA ILE A 16 8.71 -0.56 13.00
C ILE A 16 9.44 0.75 13.28
N SER A 17 8.70 1.85 13.21
CA SER A 17 9.19 3.19 13.54
C SER A 17 9.21 3.45 15.04
N LYS A 18 8.23 2.93 15.79
CA LYS A 18 8.03 3.25 17.20
C LYS A 18 7.59 2.05 18.04
N PHE A 19 8.16 1.96 19.24
CA PHE A 19 7.70 1.06 20.30
C PHE A 19 7.08 1.90 21.41
N ILE A 20 5.92 1.47 21.91
CA ILE A 20 5.16 2.07 23.00
C ILE A 20 5.18 1.07 24.16
N GLY A 21 5.60 1.52 25.34
CA GLY A 21 5.64 0.72 26.54
C GLY A 21 6.66 1.26 27.55
N ASP A 22 6.39 1.04 28.82
CA ASP A 22 7.16 1.63 29.93
C ASP A 22 8.42 0.82 30.30
N SER A 23 8.65 -0.33 29.66
CA SER A 23 9.82 -1.18 29.88
C SER A 23 10.84 -1.05 28.74
N PRO A 24 11.91 -0.25 28.91
CA PRO A 24 12.97 -0.12 27.91
C PRO A 24 13.59 -1.47 27.52
N GLU A 25 13.68 -2.39 28.48
CA GLU A 25 14.25 -3.71 28.25
C GLU A 25 13.35 -4.58 27.36
N GLN A 26 12.04 -4.58 27.59
CA GLN A 26 11.11 -5.30 26.72
C GLN A 26 11.06 -4.68 25.31
N ASN A 27 11.09 -3.34 25.21
CA ASN A 27 11.18 -2.66 23.92
C ASN A 27 12.46 -3.04 23.16
N ARG A 28 13.60 -3.17 23.86
CA ARG A 28 14.86 -3.62 23.27
C ARG A 28 14.77 -5.06 22.76
N LYS A 29 14.29 -5.99 23.57
CA LYS A 29 14.15 -7.40 23.17
C LYS A 29 13.16 -7.57 22.01
N MET A 30 12.05 -6.83 22.01
CA MET A 30 11.10 -6.85 20.90
C MET A 30 11.73 -6.31 19.61
N ARG A 31 12.50 -5.23 19.70
CA ARG A 31 13.26 -4.72 18.55
C ARG A 31 14.23 -5.78 18.02
N GLU A 32 15.03 -6.41 18.87
CA GLU A 32 15.98 -7.46 18.47
C GLU A 32 15.25 -8.65 17.80
N LEU A 33 14.11 -9.07 18.35
CA LEU A 33 13.29 -10.13 17.76
C LEU A 33 12.80 -9.75 16.36
N LEU A 34 12.29 -8.54 16.20
CA LEU A 34 11.75 -8.05 14.93
C LEU A 34 12.83 -7.83 13.89
N GLU A 35 14.00 -7.31 14.27
CA GLU A 35 15.17 -7.22 13.40
C GLU A 35 15.66 -8.61 12.98
N ALA A 36 15.64 -9.58 13.89
CA ALA A 36 15.97 -10.96 13.56
C ALA A 36 14.97 -11.55 12.56
N ARG A 37 13.67 -11.26 12.69
CA ARG A 37 12.63 -11.66 11.72
C ARG A 37 12.84 -10.97 10.37
N PHE A 38 13.14 -9.68 10.35
CA PHE A 38 13.42 -8.92 9.13
C PHE A 38 14.64 -9.47 8.38
N LYS A 39 15.67 -9.87 9.12
CA LYS A 39 16.87 -10.52 8.55
C LYS A 39 16.64 -12.00 8.24
N SER A 40 15.55 -12.61 8.73
CA SER A 40 15.32 -14.03 8.57
C SER A 40 14.96 -14.38 7.13
N GLY A 41 15.56 -15.46 6.62
CA GLY A 41 15.13 -16.10 5.38
C GLY A 41 13.98 -17.08 5.58
N TYR A 42 13.12 -16.90 6.58
CA TYR A 42 12.04 -17.84 6.89
C TYR A 42 11.23 -18.13 5.62
N LEU A 43 11.27 -19.37 5.15
CA LEU A 43 10.52 -19.81 3.98
C LEU A 43 9.10 -20.16 4.42
N GLU A 44 8.10 -19.57 3.76
CA GLU A 44 6.73 -20.03 3.96
C GLU A 44 6.60 -21.41 3.31
N PRO A 45 6.01 -22.42 3.97
CA PRO A 45 5.88 -23.76 3.39
C PRO A 45 5.17 -23.76 2.02
N ALA A 46 4.25 -22.81 1.82
CA ALA A 46 3.52 -22.64 0.58
C ALA A 46 4.17 -21.64 -0.40
N GLU A 47 5.33 -21.05 -0.07
CA GLU A 47 6.07 -20.20 -1.01
C GLU A 47 6.58 -21.04 -2.19
N ARG A 48 6.45 -20.48 -3.40
CA ARG A 48 7.18 -20.99 -4.56
C ARG A 48 8.51 -20.27 -4.71
N GLU A 49 9.42 -20.95 -5.39
CA GLU A 49 10.65 -20.30 -5.81
C GLU A 49 10.35 -19.14 -6.75
N LYS A 50 11.07 -18.04 -6.56
CA LYS A 50 11.01 -16.87 -7.44
C LYS A 50 11.95 -17.07 -8.61
N THR A 51 11.54 -16.64 -9.78
CA THR A 51 12.43 -16.62 -10.95
C THR A 51 13.50 -15.54 -10.78
N GLU A 52 14.60 -15.61 -11.56
CA GLU A 52 15.62 -14.56 -11.56
C GLU A 52 15.05 -13.21 -12.02
N GLU A 53 14.10 -13.25 -12.95
CA GLU A 53 13.38 -12.07 -13.42
C GLU A 53 12.57 -11.43 -12.28
N GLU A 54 11.90 -12.23 -11.45
CA GLU A 54 11.16 -11.75 -10.29
C GLU A 54 12.10 -11.19 -9.21
N LYS A 55 13.26 -11.81 -8.96
CA LYS A 55 14.25 -11.28 -8.01
C LYS A 55 14.77 -9.91 -8.47
N LYS A 56 15.08 -9.76 -9.76
CA LYS A 56 15.48 -8.48 -10.35
C LYS A 56 14.36 -7.45 -10.26
N PHE A 57 13.14 -7.82 -10.59
CA PHE A 57 11.95 -6.99 -10.42
C PHE A 57 11.80 -6.47 -8.98
N LEU A 58 11.91 -7.35 -7.97
CA LEU A 58 11.77 -6.97 -6.57
C LEU A 58 12.87 -6.00 -6.12
N LYS A 59 14.07 -6.10 -6.67
CA LYS A 59 15.13 -5.12 -6.45
C LYS A 59 14.76 -3.77 -7.09
N ASP A 60 14.43 -3.77 -8.38
CA ASP A 60 14.11 -2.55 -9.14
C ASP A 60 12.93 -1.79 -8.52
N ILE A 61 11.86 -2.49 -8.11
CA ILE A 61 10.69 -1.86 -7.50
C ILE A 61 11.00 -1.25 -6.13
N ASN A 62 11.86 -1.87 -5.31
CA ASN A 62 12.31 -1.29 -4.04
C ASN A 62 13.11 0.01 -4.28
N GLU A 63 14.03 0.03 -5.25
CA GLU A 63 14.80 1.24 -5.58
C GLU A 63 13.89 2.40 -6.01
N LYS A 64 12.90 2.13 -6.87
CA LYS A 64 11.91 3.14 -7.27
C LYS A 64 11.03 3.56 -6.10
N MET A 65 10.61 2.61 -5.26
CA MET A 65 9.78 2.88 -4.08
C MET A 65 10.52 3.80 -3.11
N ALA A 66 11.83 3.59 -2.91
CA ALA A 66 12.62 4.45 -2.05
C ALA A 66 12.62 5.92 -2.52
N VAL A 67 12.76 6.16 -3.83
CA VAL A 67 12.63 7.52 -4.41
C VAL A 67 11.22 8.06 -4.22
N PHE A 68 10.20 7.22 -4.45
CA PHE A 68 8.79 7.59 -4.32
C PHE A 68 8.44 8.03 -2.89
N ILE A 69 8.75 7.21 -1.89
CA ILE A 69 8.42 7.44 -0.46
C ILE A 69 9.09 8.70 0.08
N ARG A 70 10.35 8.98 -0.30
CA ARG A 70 11.08 10.18 0.13
C ARG A 70 10.41 11.48 -0.27
N ARG A 71 9.72 11.52 -1.42
CA ARG A 71 9.02 12.74 -1.89
C ARG A 71 7.90 13.17 -0.95
N TYR A 72 7.32 12.22 -0.22
CA TYR A 72 6.27 12.46 0.76
C TYR A 72 6.81 12.59 2.20
N GLY A 73 8.13 12.65 2.37
CA GLY A 73 8.80 12.77 3.67
C GLY A 73 8.96 11.46 4.44
N GLY A 74 8.59 10.32 3.85
CA GLY A 74 8.80 9.02 4.45
C GLY A 74 10.28 8.61 4.45
N ASP A 75 10.60 7.65 5.32
CA ASP A 75 11.95 7.09 5.44
C ASP A 75 11.92 5.65 4.90
N PRO A 76 12.37 5.43 3.65
CA PRO A 76 12.10 4.18 2.97
C PRO A 76 12.85 2.99 3.56
N ILE A 77 12.27 1.81 3.40
CA ILE A 77 12.85 0.53 3.77
C ILE A 77 12.92 -0.38 2.56
N GLU A 78 14.06 -1.06 2.40
CA GLU A 78 14.21 -2.10 1.40
C GLU A 78 13.65 -3.42 1.95
N ILE A 79 12.55 -3.90 1.36
CA ILE A 79 12.01 -5.21 1.68
C ILE A 79 12.66 -6.21 0.73
N SER A 80 13.65 -6.95 1.24
CA SER A 80 14.42 -7.88 0.42
C SER A 80 13.52 -8.99 -0.17
N ALA A 81 13.97 -9.59 -1.28
CA ALA A 81 13.20 -10.60 -2.00
C ALA A 81 12.85 -11.85 -1.16
N ASN A 82 13.56 -12.12 -0.07
CA ASN A 82 13.22 -13.20 0.86
C ASN A 82 12.01 -12.85 1.76
N LEU A 83 11.68 -11.57 1.95
CA LEU A 83 10.55 -11.12 2.78
C LEU A 83 9.27 -10.91 1.96
N ILE A 84 9.33 -11.03 0.64
CA ILE A 84 8.15 -10.94 -0.24
C ILE A 84 7.80 -12.36 -0.66
N LYS A 85 6.66 -12.89 -0.24
CA LYS A 85 6.30 -14.31 -0.36
C LYS A 85 5.32 -14.50 -1.50
N PHE A 86 5.72 -15.27 -2.53
CA PHE A 86 4.81 -15.65 -3.62
C PHE A 86 4.23 -17.01 -3.31
N ILE A 87 2.96 -17.05 -2.95
CA ILE A 87 2.30 -18.28 -2.48
C ILE A 87 1.81 -19.11 -3.67
N ASP A 88 2.08 -20.41 -3.59
CA ASP A 88 1.55 -21.44 -4.47
C ASP A 88 0.31 -22.06 -3.83
N TRP A 89 -0.85 -21.74 -4.39
CA TRP A 89 -2.14 -22.24 -3.93
C TRP A 89 -2.23 -23.77 -3.90
N SER A 90 -1.47 -24.47 -4.75
CA SER A 90 -1.47 -25.94 -4.77
C SER A 90 -0.80 -26.57 -3.55
N LYS A 91 -0.01 -25.78 -2.80
CA LYS A 91 0.66 -26.20 -1.57
C LYS A 91 -0.15 -25.89 -0.31
N LEU A 92 -1.28 -25.18 -0.43
CA LEU A 92 -2.14 -24.84 0.69
C LEU A 92 -3.09 -25.99 1.01
N SER A 93 -3.38 -26.19 2.30
CA SER A 93 -4.51 -27.03 2.69
C SER A 93 -5.84 -26.35 2.29
N PRO A 94 -6.94 -27.10 2.14
CA PRO A 94 -8.26 -26.52 1.84
C PRO A 94 -8.66 -25.41 2.83
N ASP A 95 -8.41 -25.61 4.13
CA ASP A 95 -8.73 -24.64 5.18
C ASP A 95 -7.89 -23.36 5.05
N GLN A 96 -6.59 -23.50 4.74
CA GLN A 96 -5.71 -22.36 4.48
C GLN A 96 -6.16 -21.59 3.24
N ALA A 97 -6.46 -22.30 2.15
CA ALA A 97 -6.93 -21.68 0.93
C ALA A 97 -8.24 -20.92 1.15
N GLN A 98 -9.19 -21.49 1.90
CA GLN A 98 -10.45 -20.81 2.24
C GLN A 98 -10.20 -19.57 3.11
N LEU A 99 -9.33 -19.68 4.12
CA LEU A 99 -8.98 -18.55 4.99
C LEU A 99 -8.36 -17.41 4.18
N PHE A 100 -7.41 -17.70 3.31
CA PHE A 100 -6.75 -16.67 2.49
C PHE A 100 -7.68 -16.07 1.44
N ALA A 101 -8.49 -16.89 0.77
CA ALA A 101 -9.46 -16.40 -0.21
C ALA A 101 -10.52 -15.46 0.39
N THR A 102 -10.89 -15.68 1.66
CA THR A 102 -11.89 -14.86 2.35
C THR A 102 -11.30 -13.58 2.96
N LYS A 103 -10.08 -13.64 3.50
CA LYS A 103 -9.49 -12.52 4.26
C LYS A 103 -8.48 -11.67 3.50
N PHE A 104 -7.70 -12.25 2.59
CA PHE A 104 -6.47 -11.62 2.08
C PHE A 104 -6.39 -11.65 0.54
N LYS A 105 -7.56 -11.64 -0.11
CA LYS A 105 -7.83 -11.86 -1.55
C LYS A 105 -6.60 -11.95 -2.46
N ASP A 106 -5.83 -10.88 -2.55
CA ASP A 106 -4.74 -10.75 -3.52
C ASP A 106 -3.34 -10.74 -2.85
N GLY A 107 -3.19 -10.06 -1.71
CA GLY A 107 -1.96 -9.98 -0.93
C GLY A 107 -2.17 -9.22 0.39
N PHE A 108 -1.12 -9.17 1.23
CA PHE A 108 -1.07 -8.32 2.42
C PHE A 108 0.37 -8.14 2.95
N PHE A 109 0.61 -7.03 3.62
CA PHE A 109 1.76 -6.82 4.49
C PHE A 109 1.46 -7.30 5.92
N SER A 110 2.34 -8.12 6.47
CA SER A 110 2.31 -8.60 7.85
C SER A 110 3.27 -7.81 8.72
N LEU A 111 2.73 -7.04 9.66
CA LEU A 111 3.51 -6.29 10.64
C LEU A 111 4.37 -7.20 11.53
N ASP A 112 3.76 -8.25 12.10
CA ASP A 112 4.44 -9.16 13.02
C ASP A 112 5.53 -9.99 12.32
N GLY A 113 5.27 -10.37 11.08
CA GLY A 113 6.20 -11.14 10.25
C GLY A 113 7.21 -10.27 9.50
N GLN A 114 7.02 -8.95 9.47
CA GLN A 114 7.74 -7.97 8.64
C GLN A 114 7.93 -8.44 7.20
N ARG A 115 6.86 -8.96 6.62
CA ARG A 115 6.88 -9.61 5.31
C ARG A 115 5.63 -9.29 4.51
N ILE A 116 5.78 -9.31 3.20
CA ILE A 116 4.68 -9.17 2.24
C ILE A 116 4.32 -10.57 1.77
N VAL A 117 3.03 -10.87 1.67
CA VAL A 117 2.51 -12.15 1.15
C VAL A 117 1.61 -11.87 -0.04
N ILE A 118 1.88 -12.53 -1.15
CA ILE A 118 1.21 -12.33 -2.44
C ILE A 118 0.61 -13.66 -2.90
N PHE A 119 -0.69 -13.64 -3.17
CA PHE A 119 -1.44 -14.81 -3.62
C PHE A 119 -1.83 -14.74 -5.10
N LYS A 120 -2.08 -13.54 -5.62
CA LYS A 120 -2.56 -13.33 -7.00
C LYS A 120 -1.42 -12.97 -7.96
N GLY A 121 -1.60 -13.36 -9.22
CA GLY A 121 -0.64 -13.03 -10.29
C GLY A 121 0.67 -13.80 -10.20
N THR A 122 0.76 -14.79 -9.30
CA THR A 122 1.96 -15.60 -9.08
C THR A 122 2.07 -16.77 -10.05
N ASN A 123 1.05 -17.03 -10.90
CA ASN A 123 1.07 -18.13 -11.85
C ASN A 123 1.98 -17.80 -13.05
N PRO A 124 3.12 -18.51 -13.21
CA PRO A 124 4.07 -18.22 -14.29
C PRO A 124 3.52 -18.56 -15.69
N ALA A 125 2.48 -19.38 -15.80
CA ALA A 125 1.88 -19.74 -17.08
C ALA A 125 1.12 -18.56 -17.73
N TYR A 126 0.59 -17.64 -16.92
CA TYR A 126 -0.19 -16.48 -17.37
C TYR A 126 0.21 -15.26 -16.57
N PRO A 127 1.37 -14.65 -16.88
CA PRO A 127 1.90 -13.55 -16.09
C PRO A 127 1.06 -12.28 -16.35
N ASN A 128 0.49 -11.74 -15.27
CA ASN A 128 -0.05 -10.38 -15.22
C ASN A 128 1.00 -9.54 -14.48
N ARG A 129 2.08 -9.15 -15.16
CA ARG A 129 3.25 -8.55 -14.52
C ARG A 129 2.94 -7.17 -13.98
N VAL A 130 2.14 -6.39 -14.72
CA VAL A 130 1.70 -5.08 -14.25
C VAL A 130 0.78 -5.24 -13.04
N GLY A 131 -0.15 -6.21 -13.07
CA GLY A 131 -1.00 -6.51 -11.91
C GLY A 131 -0.20 -6.96 -10.69
N LEU A 132 0.80 -7.83 -10.88
CA LEU A 132 1.71 -8.25 -9.81
C LEU A 132 2.51 -7.08 -9.25
N ALA A 133 3.09 -6.25 -10.11
CA ALA A 133 3.87 -5.09 -9.69
C ALA A 133 3.01 -4.05 -8.97
N ASN A 134 1.76 -3.86 -9.41
CA ASN A 134 0.80 -2.98 -8.75
C ASN A 134 0.45 -3.48 -7.34
N LEU A 135 0.26 -4.78 -7.17
CA LEU A 135 -0.04 -5.38 -5.88
C LEU A 135 1.18 -5.32 -4.93
N VAL A 136 2.37 -5.65 -5.42
CA VAL A 136 3.61 -5.51 -4.64
C VAL A 136 3.86 -4.05 -4.26
N GLY A 137 3.59 -3.11 -5.16
CA GLY A 137 3.67 -1.67 -4.90
C GLY A 137 2.75 -1.22 -3.76
N HIS A 138 1.50 -1.70 -3.73
CA HIS A 138 0.54 -1.45 -2.65
C HIS A 138 1.09 -1.90 -1.28
N GLU A 139 1.53 -3.15 -1.20
CA GLU A 139 2.02 -3.72 0.06
C GLU A 139 3.36 -3.12 0.50
N LEU A 140 4.20 -2.70 -0.45
CA LEU A 140 5.42 -1.95 -0.14
C LEU A 140 5.11 -0.59 0.47
N ILE A 141 4.04 0.09 0.03
CA ILE A 141 3.63 1.36 0.65
C ILE A 141 3.19 1.12 2.10
N HIS A 142 2.44 0.05 2.38
CA HIS A 142 2.14 -0.35 3.77
C HIS A 142 3.41 -0.63 4.57
N ALA A 143 4.36 -1.38 4.02
CA ALA A 143 5.63 -1.69 4.67
C ALA A 143 6.50 -0.44 4.94
N ASN A 144 6.37 0.59 4.10
CA ASN A 144 7.08 1.87 4.22
C ASN A 144 6.31 2.94 5.03
N SER A 145 5.06 2.65 5.42
CA SER A 145 4.26 3.56 6.23
C SER A 145 4.73 3.60 7.69
N PHE A 146 4.29 4.62 8.44
CA PHE A 146 4.61 4.70 9.85
C PHE A 146 4.01 3.51 10.61
N GLN A 147 4.84 2.81 11.38
CA GLN A 147 4.41 1.63 12.13
C GLN A 147 4.79 1.73 13.60
N SER A 148 3.86 1.32 14.45
CA SER A 148 3.91 1.50 15.88
C SER A 148 3.33 0.30 16.61
N LEU A 149 4.06 -0.18 17.63
CA LEU A 149 3.70 -1.35 18.43
C LEU A 149 3.56 -0.99 19.90
N ILE A 150 2.55 -1.55 20.58
CA ILE A 150 2.51 -1.60 22.04
C ILE A 150 3.12 -2.93 22.49
N VAL A 151 4.19 -2.86 23.29
CA VAL A 151 4.84 -4.03 23.89
C VAL A 151 4.23 -4.30 25.25
N ASN A 152 3.77 -5.53 25.47
CA ASN A 152 3.16 -5.92 26.74
C ASN A 152 4.24 -6.10 27.81
N PRO A 153 4.16 -5.39 28.96
CA PRO A 153 5.15 -5.53 30.02
C PRO A 153 5.08 -6.87 30.76
N ASP A 154 3.91 -7.52 30.78
CA ASP A 154 3.61 -8.64 31.69
C ASP A 154 3.77 -10.03 31.04
N THR A 155 3.95 -10.07 29.73
CA THR A 155 4.12 -11.32 28.96
C THR A 155 5.43 -11.28 28.20
N ASP A 156 6.15 -12.39 28.15
CA ASP A 156 7.41 -12.44 27.42
C ASP A 156 7.14 -12.28 25.91
N LEU A 157 7.54 -11.13 25.36
CA LEU A 157 7.55 -10.81 23.93
C LEU A 157 6.18 -10.87 23.21
N SER A 158 5.10 -10.46 23.87
CA SER A 158 3.86 -10.14 23.15
C SER A 158 3.78 -8.65 22.80
N SER A 159 3.24 -8.38 21.62
CA SER A 159 2.93 -7.04 21.17
C SER A 159 1.59 -7.03 20.47
N ARG A 160 0.95 -5.86 20.45
CA ARG A 160 -0.12 -5.58 19.50
C ARG A 160 0.28 -4.36 18.67
N HIS A 161 -0.20 -4.33 17.44
CA HIS A 161 -0.12 -3.11 16.66
C HIS A 161 -0.90 -2.00 17.38
N GLU A 162 -0.35 -0.80 17.38
CA GLU A 162 -1.06 0.40 17.76
C GLU A 162 -1.47 1.17 16.52
N ARG A 163 -0.56 1.29 15.56
CA ARG A 163 -0.82 2.05 14.35
C ARG A 163 -0.02 1.55 13.14
N ILE A 164 -0.68 1.51 11.98
CA ILE A 164 -0.10 1.26 10.65
C ILE A 164 -0.58 2.38 9.73
N GLY A 165 0.32 3.22 9.27
CA GLY A 165 -0.02 4.42 8.51
C GLY A 165 -0.89 5.38 9.33
N LEU A 166 -2.14 5.58 8.93
CA LEU A 166 -3.17 6.26 9.73
C LEU A 166 -4.08 5.31 10.51
N SER A 167 -4.10 4.02 10.17
CA SER A 167 -4.95 3.01 10.80
C SER A 167 -4.54 2.78 12.24
N ILE A 168 -5.47 2.85 13.21
CA ILE A 168 -5.22 2.66 14.64
C ILE A 168 -5.99 1.43 15.13
N ALA A 169 -5.28 0.55 15.83
CA ALA A 169 -5.84 -0.67 16.39
C ALA A 169 -6.99 -0.39 17.37
N ASN A 170 -8.06 -1.16 17.28
CA ASN A 170 -9.21 -1.03 18.16
C ASN A 170 -9.77 -2.42 18.55
N GLU A 171 -10.67 -2.50 19.53
CA GLU A 171 -11.32 -3.78 19.91
C GLU A 171 -12.26 -4.31 18.82
N GLY A 172 -12.69 -3.44 17.91
CA GLY A 172 -13.49 -3.76 16.72
C GLY A 172 -12.70 -3.53 15.43
N PRO A 173 -13.34 -3.02 14.36
CA PRO A 173 -12.63 -2.55 13.18
C PRO A 173 -11.62 -1.46 13.54
N ASP A 174 -10.47 -1.48 12.86
CA ASP A 174 -9.46 -0.45 13.02
C ASP A 174 -10.01 0.92 12.63
N ILE A 175 -9.60 1.92 13.39
CA ILE A 175 -9.99 3.31 13.19
C ILE A 175 -9.15 3.88 12.05
N PHE A 176 -9.74 4.67 11.14
CA PHE A 176 -9.13 5.20 9.93
C PHE A 176 -8.71 4.16 8.88
N GLN A 177 -9.13 2.89 8.99
CA GLN A 177 -8.73 1.85 8.03
C GLN A 177 -9.08 2.21 6.58
N ASP A 178 -10.31 2.64 6.32
CA ASP A 178 -10.74 3.04 4.97
C ASP A 178 -9.94 4.24 4.43
N LEU A 179 -9.63 5.22 5.28
CA LEU A 179 -8.79 6.35 4.91
C LEU A 179 -7.36 5.91 4.60
N ASN A 180 -6.81 4.99 5.39
CA ASN A 180 -5.47 4.45 5.21
C ASN A 180 -5.33 3.70 3.88
N GLU A 181 -6.28 2.82 3.55
CA GLU A 181 -6.28 2.12 2.25
C GLU A 181 -6.53 3.07 1.08
N ALA A 182 -7.39 4.10 1.24
CA ALA A 182 -7.60 5.10 0.20
C ALA A 182 -6.32 5.86 -0.14
N ILE A 183 -5.57 6.32 0.87
CA ILE A 183 -4.30 7.02 0.67
C ILE A 183 -3.26 6.07 0.08
N THR A 184 -3.19 4.82 0.57
CA THR A 184 -2.27 3.80 0.04
C THR A 184 -2.55 3.53 -1.43
N ALA A 185 -3.81 3.37 -1.82
CA ALA A 185 -4.20 3.13 -3.20
C ALA A 185 -3.91 4.35 -4.11
N GLU A 186 -4.15 5.58 -3.64
CA GLU A 186 -3.83 6.81 -4.35
C GLU A 186 -2.30 7.01 -4.53
N LEU A 187 -1.51 6.66 -3.52
CA LEU A 187 -0.05 6.61 -3.63
C LEU A 187 0.38 5.55 -4.64
N ASN A 188 -0.22 4.35 -4.59
CA ASN A 188 0.10 3.27 -5.52
C ASN A 188 -0.23 3.64 -6.97
N ILE A 189 -1.33 4.36 -7.22
CA ILE A 189 -1.67 4.86 -8.58
C ILE A 189 -0.60 5.82 -9.10
N ARG A 190 -0.11 6.72 -8.25
CA ARG A 190 0.97 7.65 -8.62
C ARG A 190 2.26 6.88 -8.91
N PHE A 191 2.63 5.94 -8.03
CA PHE A 191 3.77 5.05 -8.23
C PHE A 191 3.65 4.24 -9.53
N HIS A 192 2.47 3.66 -9.76
CA HIS A 192 2.13 2.87 -10.94
C HIS A 192 2.38 3.66 -12.22
N ASN A 193 1.78 4.85 -12.32
CA ASN A 193 1.84 5.69 -13.51
C ASN A 193 3.24 6.27 -13.77
N GLU A 194 3.99 6.54 -12.70
CA GLU A 194 5.31 7.13 -12.79
C GLU A 194 6.39 6.10 -13.12
N PHE A 195 6.43 4.96 -12.41
CA PHE A 195 7.61 4.09 -12.40
C PHE A 195 7.45 2.77 -13.14
N LEU A 196 6.24 2.19 -13.25
CA LEU A 196 6.11 0.86 -13.89
C LEU A 196 6.40 0.86 -15.40
N LYS A 197 6.37 2.04 -16.03
CA LYS A 197 6.82 2.21 -17.42
C LYS A 197 8.34 2.07 -17.60
N ASP A 198 9.09 2.16 -16.50
CA ASP A 198 10.57 2.16 -16.50
C ASP A 198 11.16 0.89 -15.87
N ILE A 199 10.32 -0.01 -15.34
CA ILE A 199 10.77 -1.30 -14.80
C ILE A 199 10.74 -2.34 -15.91
N GLU A 200 11.87 -3.01 -16.15
CA GLU A 200 12.05 -4.00 -17.22
C GLU A 200 11.00 -5.13 -17.16
N PHE A 201 10.65 -5.54 -15.95
CA PHE A 201 9.62 -6.56 -15.72
C PHE A 201 8.25 -6.19 -16.30
N THR A 202 7.87 -4.91 -16.24
CA THR A 202 6.52 -4.44 -16.57
C THR A 202 6.44 -3.65 -17.87
N VAL A 203 7.55 -3.13 -18.40
CA VAL A 203 7.54 -2.11 -19.46
C VAL A 203 6.73 -2.49 -20.71
N GLU A 204 6.88 -3.71 -21.22
CA GLU A 204 6.17 -4.16 -22.42
C GLU A 204 4.65 -4.30 -22.18
N GLU A 205 4.27 -4.87 -21.03
CA GLU A 205 2.87 -5.04 -20.66
C GLU A 205 2.22 -3.69 -20.32
N PHE A 206 2.96 -2.77 -19.71
CA PHE A 206 2.51 -1.42 -19.40
C PHE A 206 2.23 -0.62 -20.68
N ARG A 207 3.09 -0.71 -21.70
CA ARG A 207 2.83 -0.09 -23.01
C ARG A 207 1.57 -0.65 -23.66
N LYS A 208 1.37 -1.97 -23.62
CA LYS A 208 0.15 -2.62 -24.15
C LYS A 208 -1.10 -2.15 -23.39
N LEU A 209 -1.01 -2.05 -22.06
CA LEU A 209 -2.08 -1.54 -21.20
C LEU A 209 -2.49 -0.11 -21.60
N LYS A 210 -1.53 0.81 -21.75
CA LYS A 210 -1.82 2.20 -22.13
C LYS A 210 -2.51 2.30 -23.49
N LYS A 211 -1.95 1.62 -24.50
CA LYS A 211 -2.56 1.58 -25.85
C LYS A 211 -3.99 1.03 -25.81
N LEU A 212 -4.21 -0.07 -25.09
CA LEU A 212 -5.54 -0.65 -24.98
C LEU A 212 -6.52 0.26 -24.23
N THR A 213 -6.05 0.93 -23.18
CA THR A 213 -6.87 1.89 -22.42
C THR A 213 -7.32 3.04 -23.32
N GLU A 214 -6.40 3.60 -24.12
CA GLU A 214 -6.68 4.65 -25.11
C GLU A 214 -7.67 4.16 -26.19
N ASP A 215 -7.47 2.96 -26.72
CA ASP A 215 -8.36 2.34 -27.72
C ASP A 215 -9.78 2.15 -27.16
N ILE A 216 -9.89 1.68 -25.90
CA ILE A 216 -11.18 1.49 -25.23
C ILE A 216 -11.85 2.85 -24.99
N GLN A 217 -11.13 3.82 -24.44
CA GLN A 217 -11.66 5.16 -24.16
C GLN A 217 -12.16 5.86 -25.42
N THR A 218 -11.47 5.69 -26.55
CA THR A 218 -11.86 6.28 -27.85
C THR A 218 -13.16 5.66 -28.39
N ARG A 219 -13.42 4.38 -28.10
CA ARG A 219 -14.58 3.63 -28.63
C ARG A 219 -15.75 3.57 -27.66
N ALA A 220 -15.51 3.82 -26.38
CA ALA A 220 -16.51 3.74 -25.33
C ALA A 220 -17.52 4.87 -25.46
N LYS A 221 -18.81 4.55 -25.25
CA LYS A 221 -19.87 5.56 -25.10
C LYS A 221 -19.64 6.45 -23.88
N ASP A 222 -18.99 5.90 -22.86
CA ASP A 222 -18.65 6.57 -21.62
C ASP A 222 -17.19 6.25 -21.26
N PRO A 223 -16.23 7.07 -21.72
CA PRO A 223 -14.80 6.87 -21.47
C PRO A 223 -14.43 6.91 -19.99
N SER A 224 -15.23 7.58 -19.15
CA SER A 224 -14.94 7.77 -17.72
C SER A 224 -14.88 6.44 -16.95
N LYS A 225 -15.62 5.42 -17.39
CA LYS A 225 -15.62 4.06 -16.82
C LYS A 225 -14.30 3.31 -16.99
N PHE A 226 -13.42 3.82 -17.85
CA PHE A 226 -12.14 3.22 -18.20
C PHE A 226 -10.95 4.12 -17.81
N SER A 227 -11.20 5.13 -16.95
CA SER A 227 -10.15 6.01 -16.44
C SER A 227 -9.30 5.37 -15.34
N ASP A 228 -9.78 4.28 -14.73
CA ASP A 228 -9.25 3.69 -13.50
C ASP A 228 -8.72 2.25 -13.70
N ILE A 229 -8.14 1.96 -14.87
CA ILE A 229 -7.63 0.61 -15.19
C ILE A 229 -6.21 0.45 -14.62
N ALA A 230 -6.02 -0.56 -13.77
CA ALA A 230 -4.71 -0.92 -13.21
C ALA A 230 -3.98 -1.98 -14.04
N SER A 231 -4.69 -2.97 -14.58
CA SER A 231 -4.06 -4.01 -15.41
C SER A 231 -5.03 -4.63 -16.40
N VAL A 232 -4.47 -5.21 -17.45
CA VAL A 232 -5.20 -6.02 -18.42
C VAL A 232 -4.50 -7.36 -18.55
N HIS A 233 -5.25 -8.43 -18.33
CA HIS A 233 -4.75 -9.78 -18.43
C HIS A 233 -5.43 -10.52 -19.58
N GLN A 234 -4.62 -11.14 -20.45
CA GLN A 234 -5.08 -11.96 -21.58
C GLN A 234 -4.86 -13.43 -21.26
N ILE A 235 -5.95 -14.18 -21.14
CA ILE A 235 -5.93 -15.60 -20.78
C ILE A 235 -6.32 -16.41 -22.03
N PRO A 236 -5.40 -17.18 -22.63
CA PRO A 236 -5.75 -18.08 -23.71
C PRO A 236 -6.66 -19.19 -23.18
N LEU A 237 -7.68 -19.54 -23.95
CA LEU A 237 -8.65 -20.58 -23.64
C LEU A 237 -8.36 -21.86 -24.46
N PRO A 238 -8.83 -23.04 -24.01
CA PRO A 238 -8.57 -24.31 -24.69
C PRO A 238 -9.02 -24.37 -26.16
N ASP A 239 -10.02 -23.57 -26.52
CA ASP A 239 -10.55 -23.44 -27.88
C ASP A 239 -9.74 -22.47 -28.77
N LYS A 240 -8.56 -22.02 -28.31
CA LYS A 240 -7.69 -21.02 -28.92
C LYS A 240 -8.26 -19.59 -28.94
N SER A 241 -9.41 -19.35 -28.31
CA SER A 241 -9.89 -17.98 -28.06
C SER A 241 -9.10 -17.35 -26.91
N THR A 242 -9.29 -16.05 -26.68
CA THR A 242 -8.63 -15.31 -25.59
C THR A 242 -9.66 -14.58 -24.77
N ARG A 243 -9.64 -14.79 -23.44
CA ARG A 243 -10.41 -13.99 -22.49
C ARG A 243 -9.56 -12.81 -22.04
N VAL A 244 -10.09 -11.60 -22.22
CA VAL A 244 -9.48 -10.37 -21.69
C VAL A 244 -10.15 -10.04 -20.36
N THR A 245 -9.36 -9.84 -19.32
CA THR A 245 -9.80 -9.37 -18.01
C THR A 245 -9.19 -8.02 -17.74
N ILE A 246 -10.03 -7.03 -17.47
CA ILE A 246 -9.63 -5.68 -17.09
C ILE A 246 -9.80 -5.58 -15.57
N SER A 247 -8.75 -5.21 -14.86
CA SER A 247 -8.80 -5.01 -13.41
C SER A 247 -8.63 -3.53 -13.10
N PRO A 248 -9.58 -2.90 -12.38
CA PRO A 248 -9.42 -1.53 -11.92
C PRO A 248 -8.42 -1.45 -10.76
N PHE A 249 -8.03 -0.24 -10.38
CA PHE A 249 -7.31 -0.03 -9.13
C PHE A 249 -8.19 -0.38 -7.93
N GLU A 250 -7.55 -0.87 -6.86
CA GLU A 250 -8.25 -1.28 -5.65
C GLU A 250 -8.89 -0.10 -4.92
N TYR A 251 -9.78 -0.42 -3.97
CA TYR A 251 -10.42 0.54 -3.07
C TYR A 251 -11.12 1.71 -3.79
N ALA A 252 -11.73 1.46 -4.95
CA ALA A 252 -12.34 2.51 -5.76
C ALA A 252 -13.39 3.35 -5.01
N GLN A 253 -14.17 2.74 -4.12
CA GLN A 253 -15.17 3.46 -3.31
C GLN A 253 -14.51 4.35 -2.24
N GLN A 254 -13.54 3.80 -1.49
CA GLN A 254 -12.80 4.56 -0.48
C GLN A 254 -12.02 5.71 -1.14
N ARG A 255 -11.36 5.47 -2.28
CA ARG A 255 -10.68 6.51 -3.06
C ARG A 255 -11.65 7.58 -3.53
N LEU A 256 -12.84 7.22 -4.00
CA LEU A 256 -13.86 8.19 -4.40
C LEU A 256 -14.28 9.08 -3.22
N GLN A 257 -14.56 8.51 -2.06
CA GLN A 257 -14.92 9.27 -0.86
C GLN A 257 -13.78 10.15 -0.36
N PHE A 258 -12.55 9.62 -0.34
CA PHE A 258 -11.36 10.37 0.01
C PHE A 258 -11.13 11.57 -0.93
N ASN A 259 -11.25 11.36 -2.25
CA ASN A 259 -11.12 12.44 -3.22
C ASN A 259 -12.19 13.53 -3.05
N LYS A 260 -13.42 13.19 -2.62
CA LYS A 260 -14.43 14.18 -2.25
C LYS A 260 -14.00 15.03 -1.03
N ILE A 261 -13.33 14.42 -0.05
CA ILE A 261 -12.79 15.16 1.10
C ILE A 261 -11.72 16.14 0.62
N ILE A 262 -10.78 15.70 -0.23
CA ILE A 262 -9.75 16.56 -0.82
C ILE A 262 -10.39 17.73 -1.58
N ASP A 263 -11.39 17.44 -2.43
CA ASP A 263 -12.12 18.46 -3.19
C ASP A 263 -12.79 19.48 -2.27
N LYS A 264 -13.45 19.01 -1.22
CA LYS A 264 -14.13 19.89 -0.28
C LYS A 264 -13.15 20.77 0.52
N ILE A 265 -11.99 20.24 0.91
CA ILE A 265 -10.94 21.04 1.54
C ILE A 265 -10.46 22.13 0.59
N ASN A 266 -10.24 21.80 -0.69
CA ASN A 266 -9.80 22.77 -1.68
C ASN A 266 -10.84 23.87 -1.91
N GLU A 267 -12.12 23.50 -2.03
CA GLU A 267 -13.25 24.43 -2.19
C GLU A 267 -13.41 25.41 -1.02
N LEU A 268 -13.21 24.93 0.21
CA LEU A 268 -13.39 25.74 1.43
C LEU A 268 -12.15 26.55 1.80
N ASN A 269 -10.99 26.25 1.21
CA ASN A 269 -9.73 26.92 1.49
C ASN A 269 -8.98 27.31 0.19
N PRO A 270 -9.62 28.03 -0.77
CA PRO A 270 -9.04 28.26 -2.10
C PRO A 270 -7.76 29.11 -2.10
N ASP A 271 -7.54 29.91 -1.05
CA ASP A 271 -6.35 30.76 -0.91
C ASP A 271 -5.19 30.06 -0.16
N MET A 272 -5.43 28.88 0.43
CA MET A 272 -4.43 28.15 1.21
C MET A 272 -3.61 27.17 0.38
N PHE A 273 -4.16 26.68 -0.74
CA PHE A 273 -3.56 25.62 -1.54
C PHE A 273 -3.51 26.03 -3.01
N GLY A 274 -2.41 25.71 -3.68
CA GLY A 274 -2.27 25.89 -5.12
C GLY A 274 -3.12 24.90 -5.91
N ASP A 275 -3.20 23.65 -5.43
CA ASP A 275 -3.98 22.58 -6.05
C ASP A 275 -4.35 21.45 -5.06
N ARG A 276 -5.08 20.45 -5.58
CA ARG A 276 -5.50 19.25 -4.84
C ARG A 276 -4.31 18.39 -4.37
N GLU A 277 -3.18 18.43 -5.07
CA GLU A 277 -2.03 17.58 -4.75
C GLU A 277 -1.32 18.08 -3.48
N GLU A 278 -1.29 19.40 -3.23
CA GLU A 278 -0.80 19.94 -1.96
C GLU A 278 -1.58 19.42 -0.76
N ILE A 279 -2.90 19.30 -0.89
CA ILE A 279 -3.78 18.73 0.15
C ILE A 279 -3.48 17.24 0.31
N PHE A 280 -3.43 16.49 -0.79
CA PHE A 280 -3.08 15.06 -0.77
C PHE A 280 -1.74 14.80 -0.08
N ASN A 281 -0.73 15.64 -0.34
CA ASN A 281 0.60 15.53 0.25
C ASN A 281 0.59 15.59 1.78
N ILE A 282 -0.37 16.32 2.39
CA ILE A 282 -0.54 16.38 3.84
C ILE A 282 -1.01 15.03 4.39
N PHE A 283 -1.98 14.39 3.72
CA PHE A 283 -2.47 13.06 4.09
C PHE A 283 -1.39 11.99 3.90
N ALA A 284 -0.73 11.98 2.75
CA ALA A 284 0.34 11.04 2.44
C ALA A 284 1.51 11.16 3.43
N ARG A 285 1.93 12.38 3.75
CA ARG A 285 2.97 12.63 4.76
C ARG A 285 2.55 12.10 6.12
N ALA A 286 1.34 12.43 6.59
CA ALA A 286 0.86 11.96 7.89
C ALA A 286 0.81 10.43 8.01
N MET A 287 0.45 9.74 6.90
CA MET A 287 0.47 8.28 6.82
C MET A 287 1.90 7.73 6.87
N LEU A 288 2.83 8.30 6.10
CA LEU A 288 4.19 7.77 5.98
C LEU A 288 5.10 8.12 7.16
N THR A 289 4.95 9.30 7.76
CA THR A 289 5.82 9.78 8.85
C THR A 289 5.23 9.56 10.25
N GLY A 290 3.91 9.39 10.34
CA GLY A 290 3.20 9.34 11.61
C GLY A 290 2.82 10.72 12.16
N GLU A 291 3.27 11.81 11.54
CA GLU A 291 3.02 13.19 11.98
C GLU A 291 1.62 13.66 11.58
N VAL A 292 0.64 13.41 12.46
CA VAL A 292 -0.79 13.71 12.19
C VAL A 292 -1.21 15.14 12.49
N LYS A 293 -0.38 15.93 13.17
CA LYS A 293 -0.79 17.26 13.68
C LYS A 293 -1.31 18.17 12.57
N GLN A 294 -0.55 18.32 11.49
CA GLN A 294 -0.93 19.17 10.36
C GLN A 294 -2.23 18.68 9.70
N LEU A 295 -2.39 17.37 9.56
CA LEU A 295 -3.59 16.77 9.00
C LEU A 295 -4.82 17.04 9.91
N THR A 296 -4.68 16.85 11.22
CA THR A 296 -5.74 17.13 12.18
C THR A 296 -6.14 18.61 12.14
N GLU A 297 -5.17 19.52 12.20
CA GLU A 297 -5.44 20.97 12.13
C GLU A 297 -6.15 21.36 10.82
N LEU A 298 -5.73 20.79 9.69
CA LEU A 298 -6.38 21.02 8.40
C LEU A 298 -7.86 20.60 8.41
N VAL A 299 -8.14 19.38 8.85
CA VAL A 299 -9.50 18.83 8.89
C VAL A 299 -10.38 19.62 9.86
N GLU A 300 -9.88 19.89 11.07
CA GLU A 300 -10.64 20.58 12.11
C GLU A 300 -10.91 22.05 11.77
N ASN A 301 -9.96 22.74 11.13
CA ASN A 301 -10.17 24.12 10.68
C ASN A 301 -11.12 24.22 9.49
N THR A 302 -11.13 23.20 8.61
CA THR A 302 -12.00 23.18 7.42
C THR A 302 -13.44 22.81 7.76
N PHE A 303 -13.64 21.77 8.56
CA PHE A 303 -14.97 21.18 8.79
C PHE A 303 -15.52 21.40 10.19
N GLY A 304 -14.73 22.00 11.08
CA GLY A 304 -15.09 22.24 12.48
C GLY A 304 -14.70 21.10 13.42
N ARG A 305 -14.63 21.46 14.70
CA ARG A 305 -14.09 20.63 15.79
C ARG A 305 -14.78 19.26 15.92
N GLY A 306 -13.99 18.20 16.00
CA GLY A 306 -14.43 16.81 16.13
C GLY A 306 -14.57 16.08 14.80
N THR A 307 -14.38 16.75 13.65
CA THR A 307 -14.54 16.10 12.34
C THR A 307 -13.43 15.09 12.08
N PHE A 308 -12.21 15.35 12.57
CA PHE A 308 -11.13 14.37 12.44
C PHE A 308 -11.46 13.05 13.16
N LYS A 309 -12.15 13.13 14.30
CA LYS A 309 -12.66 11.94 15.00
C LYS A 309 -13.78 11.24 14.24
N LYS A 310 -14.60 11.95 13.45
CA LYS A 310 -15.61 11.33 12.58
C LYS A 310 -14.96 10.56 11.42
N LEU A 311 -13.95 11.15 10.78
CA LEU A 311 -13.14 10.50 9.73
C LEU A 311 -12.51 9.18 10.19
N ALA A 312 -12.31 9.05 11.50
CA ALA A 312 -11.82 7.85 12.15
C ALA A 312 -12.75 6.64 11.96
N SER A 313 -14.04 6.87 11.71
CA SER A 313 -15.05 5.80 11.58
C SER A 313 -15.66 5.68 10.19
N THR A 314 -15.64 6.75 9.38
CA THR A 314 -16.25 6.77 8.05
C THR A 314 -15.63 7.89 7.19
N LEU A 315 -15.49 7.64 5.88
CA LEU A 315 -15.14 8.68 4.91
C LEU A 315 -16.34 9.53 4.48
N ASP A 316 -17.56 9.13 4.86
CA ASP A 316 -18.76 9.91 4.58
C ASP A 316 -19.06 10.90 5.71
N ILE A 317 -18.31 12.00 5.73
CA ILE A 317 -18.48 13.06 6.73
C ILE A 317 -19.47 14.15 6.29
N PHE A 318 -20.11 14.00 5.12
CA PHE A 318 -20.96 15.04 4.53
C PHE A 318 -22.46 14.75 4.67
N GLU A 319 -22.87 13.53 5.02
CA GLU A 319 -24.29 13.20 5.21
C GLU A 319 -24.93 13.93 6.40
N ASP A 320 -24.17 14.27 7.44
CA ASP A 320 -24.68 14.96 8.65
C ASP A 320 -24.89 16.48 8.46
N ALA A 321 -24.41 17.08 7.38
CA ALA A 321 -24.45 18.54 7.18
C ALA A 321 -25.80 19.06 6.65
N LYS A 322 -26.80 18.18 6.49
CA LYS A 322 -28.19 18.56 6.20
C LYS A 322 -28.99 18.66 7.50
N ASN A 323 -28.82 19.75 8.24
CA ASN A 323 -29.80 20.24 9.22
C ASN A 323 -29.75 21.76 9.31
#